data_AF-A0A660QCK6-F1
#
_entry.id   AF-A0A660QCK6-F1
#
_cell.length_a   1.000
_cell.length_b   1.000
_cell.length_c   1.000
_cell.angle_alpha   90.00
_cell.angle_beta   90.00
_cell.angle_gamma   90.00
#
_symmetry.space_group_name_H-M   'P 1'
#
loop_
_entity.id
_entity.type
_entity.pdbx_description
1 polymer ?
#
loop_
_entity_poly.entity_id
_entity_poly.type
_entity_poly.pdbx_seq_one_letter_code
_entity_poly.pdbx_strand_id
1 'polypeptide(L)'
;MKKRLTAVLAIAVMAGSSLAQEKQAKQIQLASLPAESVTPDHLNALGWRNIGPDVGSRVSAVAGPPTKPAVFYSGNAYSGVWESTDGGQYW
;
A
#
# COMPACT_ATOMS: atom_id res chain seq x y z
N MET A 1 33.62 47.01 52.24
CA MET A 1 34.26 45.84 51.60
C MET A 1 33.27 44.76 51.12
N LYS A 2 32.02 45.09 50.75
CA LYS A 2 30.98 44.08 50.37
C LYS A 2 30.44 44.20 48.93
N LYS A 3 30.98 45.11 48.11
CA LYS A 3 30.50 45.38 46.74
C LYS A 3 31.38 44.79 45.64
N ARG A 4 32.51 44.15 45.99
CA ARG A 4 33.41 43.49 45.02
C ARG A 4 33.12 42.00 44.83
N LEU A 5 32.36 41.37 45.74
CA LEU A 5 31.99 39.96 45.63
C LEU A 5 30.85 39.70 44.63
N THR A 6 29.98 40.68 44.40
CA THR A 6 28.76 40.49 43.57
C THR A 6 29.05 40.47 42.07
N ALA A 7 30.14 41.10 41.63
CA ALA A 7 30.48 41.19 40.20
C ALA A 7 31.09 39.89 39.62
N VAL A 8 31.76 39.09 40.45
CA VAL A 8 32.40 37.83 40.01
C VAL A 8 31.36 36.72 39.81
N LEU A 9 30.27 36.74 40.58
CA LEU A 9 29.19 35.74 40.46
C LEU A 9 28.32 35.95 39.19
N ALA A 10 28.22 37.19 38.70
CA ALA A 10 27.43 37.50 37.50
C ALA A 10 28.10 37.06 36.18
N ILE A 11 29.44 37.00 36.15
CA ILE A 11 30.20 36.56 34.96
C ILE A 11 30.21 35.02 34.85
N ALA A 12 30.18 34.31 35.98
CA ALA A 12 30.11 32.84 36.00
C ALA A 12 28.77 32.30 35.47
N VAL A 13 27.69 33.08 35.51
CA VAL A 13 26.37 32.66 35.01
C VAL A 13 26.24 32.81 33.49
N MET A 14 27.02 33.69 32.85
CA MET A 14 26.95 33.88 31.39
C MET A 14 27.83 32.92 30.58
N ALA A 15 28.84 32.27 31.19
CA ALA A 15 29.67 31.28 30.50
C ALA A 15 29.05 29.87 30.46
N GLY A 16 28.09 29.57 31.36
CA GLY A 16 27.48 28.25 31.47
C GLY A 16 26.40 27.94 30.42
N SER A 17 25.84 28.95 29.76
CA SER A 17 24.76 28.76 28.79
C SER A 17 25.25 28.42 27.38
N SER A 18 26.53 28.65 27.04
CA SER A 18 27.02 28.40 25.68
C SER A 18 27.43 26.95 25.41
N LEU A 19 27.70 26.13 26.44
CA LEU A 19 28.07 24.72 26.28
C LEU A 19 26.86 23.76 26.37
N ALA A 20 25.70 24.25 26.84
CA ALA A 20 24.48 23.46 26.92
C ALA A 20 23.67 23.45 25.60
N GLN A 21 24.01 24.32 24.64
CA GLN A 21 23.30 24.45 23.37
C GLN A 21 23.81 23.49 22.27
N GLU A 22 24.80 22.65 22.57
CA GLU A 22 25.28 21.62 21.64
C GLU A 22 24.35 20.40 21.56
N LYS A 23 23.33 20.32 22.41
CA LYS A 23 22.34 19.23 22.41
C LYS A 23 21.02 19.58 21.72
N GLN A 24 21.03 20.57 20.83
CA GLN A 24 19.99 20.66 19.81
C GLN A 24 20.34 19.62 18.76
N ALA A 25 20.06 18.35 19.10
CA ALA A 25 19.90 17.30 18.12
C ALA A 25 19.08 17.92 17.00
N LYS A 26 19.71 18.03 15.83
CA LYS A 26 19.05 18.41 14.59
C LYS A 26 18.00 17.33 14.39
N GLN A 27 16.86 17.53 15.02
CA GLN A 27 15.70 16.69 14.90
C GLN A 27 15.38 16.84 13.43
N ILE A 28 15.77 15.83 12.67
CA ILE A 28 15.36 15.70 11.29
C ILE A 28 13.86 15.70 11.42
N GLN A 29 13.26 16.85 11.16
CA GLN A 29 11.84 16.97 10.98
C GLN A 29 11.62 16.25 9.66
N LEU A 30 11.55 14.92 9.74
CA LEU A 30 10.99 14.07 8.72
C LEU A 30 9.60 14.67 8.53
N ALA A 31 9.46 15.48 7.48
CA ALA A 31 8.17 16.01 7.11
C ALA A 31 7.27 14.79 6.93
N SER A 32 6.38 14.54 7.89
CA SER A 32 5.33 13.58 7.67
C SER A 32 4.45 14.23 6.62
N LEU A 33 4.56 13.76 5.37
CA LEU A 33 3.52 14.04 4.40
C LEU A 33 2.19 13.66 5.07
N PRO A 34 1.14 14.50 4.98
CA PRO A 34 -0.16 14.10 5.49
C PRO A 34 -0.49 12.74 4.87
N ALA A 35 -0.72 11.73 5.73
CA ALA A 35 -1.16 10.44 5.27
C ALA A 35 -2.57 10.62 4.73
N GLU A 36 -2.71 10.63 3.40
CA GLU A 36 -4.01 10.68 2.77
C GLU A 36 -4.73 9.37 3.08
N SER A 37 -5.83 9.46 3.82
CA SER A 37 -6.63 8.31 4.16
C SER A 37 -7.39 7.82 2.94
N VAL A 38 -7.23 6.54 2.62
CA VAL A 38 -8.00 5.91 1.53
C VAL A 38 -9.46 5.80 1.98
N THR A 39 -10.35 6.55 1.33
CA THR A 39 -11.80 6.40 1.50
C THR A 39 -12.30 5.24 0.63
N PRO A 40 -13.46 4.62 0.95
CA PRO A 40 -14.06 3.61 0.10
C PRO A 40 -14.27 4.07 -1.35
N ASP A 41 -14.55 5.36 -1.56
CA ASP A 41 -14.75 5.94 -2.90
C ASP A 41 -13.51 5.82 -3.80
N HIS A 42 -12.30 5.89 -3.23
CA HIS A 42 -11.06 5.70 -3.98
C HIS A 42 -10.92 4.27 -4.54
N LEU A 43 -11.58 3.28 -3.93
CA LEU A 43 -11.53 1.90 -4.37
C LEU A 43 -12.56 1.58 -5.47
N ASN A 44 -13.54 2.45 -5.69
CA ASN A 44 -14.57 2.26 -6.72
C ASN A 44 -14.00 2.24 -8.15
N ALA A 45 -12.83 2.84 -8.37
CA ALA A 45 -12.13 2.79 -9.64
C ALA A 45 -11.40 1.46 -9.88
N LEU A 46 -11.28 0.59 -8.87
CA LEU A 46 -10.62 -0.70 -9.01
C LEU A 46 -11.58 -1.71 -9.63
N GLY A 47 -11.23 -2.18 -10.82
CA GLY A 47 -11.90 -3.27 -11.51
C GLY A 47 -11.03 -4.52 -11.54
N TRP A 48 -11.66 -5.68 -11.40
CA TRP A 48 -11.02 -6.93 -11.79
C TRP A 48 -10.73 -6.90 -13.28
N ARG A 49 -9.51 -7.31 -13.65
CA ARG A 49 -9.13 -7.50 -15.05
C ARG A 49 -8.38 -8.81 -15.21
N ASN A 50 -8.59 -9.47 -16.34
CA ASN A 50 -7.77 -10.61 -16.72
C ASN A 50 -6.36 -10.11 -17.11
N ILE A 51 -5.32 -10.82 -16.67
CA ILE A 51 -3.90 -10.51 -16.98
C ILE A 51 -3.33 -11.46 -18.03
N GLY A 52 -4.13 -12.43 -18.48
CA GLY A 52 -3.79 -13.47 -19.41
C GLY A 52 -3.08 -14.67 -18.76
N PRO A 53 -2.81 -15.72 -19.56
CA PRO A 53 -3.34 -15.92 -20.91
C PRO A 53 -4.83 -16.31 -20.89
N ASP A 54 -5.57 -16.00 -21.96
CA ASP A 54 -7.03 -16.27 -22.05
C ASP A 54 -7.37 -17.76 -22.11
N VAL A 55 -6.35 -18.61 -22.13
CA VAL A 55 -6.50 -20.06 -22.06
C VAL A 55 -6.57 -20.49 -20.60
N GLY A 56 -7.61 -21.26 -20.27
CA GLY A 56 -7.68 -21.97 -19.01
C GLY A 56 -6.48 -22.89 -18.78
N SER A 57 -6.44 -23.52 -17.61
CA SER A 57 -5.45 -24.53 -17.27
C SER A 57 -5.81 -25.87 -17.92
N ARG A 58 -5.14 -26.96 -17.51
CA ARG A 58 -5.46 -28.31 -18.02
C ARG A 58 -6.93 -28.64 -17.76
N VAL A 59 -7.66 -28.93 -18.84
CA VAL A 59 -9.05 -29.37 -18.81
C VAL A 59 -9.12 -30.83 -18.37
N SER A 60 -9.96 -31.13 -17.37
CA SER A 60 -10.21 -32.48 -16.87
C SER A 60 -11.55 -33.05 -17.36
N ALA A 61 -12.54 -32.19 -17.63
CA ALA A 61 -13.86 -32.59 -18.10
C ALA A 61 -14.53 -31.47 -18.92
N VAL A 62 -15.38 -31.86 -19.87
CA VAL A 62 -16.25 -30.95 -20.64
C VAL A 62 -17.66 -31.51 -20.65
N ALA A 63 -18.67 -30.67 -20.47
CA ALA A 63 -20.08 -31.04 -20.53
C ALA A 63 -20.92 -29.95 -21.23
N GLY A 64 -22.04 -30.32 -21.81
CA GLY A 64 -22.98 -29.38 -22.44
C GLY A 64 -24.40 -29.96 -22.49
N PRO A 65 -25.44 -29.12 -22.45
CA PRO A 65 -26.81 -29.59 -22.54
C PRO A 65 -27.18 -29.99 -23.98
N PRO A 66 -27.94 -31.07 -24.19
CA PRO A 66 -28.31 -31.52 -25.54
C PRO A 66 -29.23 -30.54 -26.29
N THR A 67 -29.85 -29.60 -25.59
CA THR A 67 -30.78 -28.61 -26.15
C THR A 67 -30.12 -27.31 -26.59
N LYS A 68 -28.84 -27.07 -26.23
CA LYS A 68 -28.10 -25.84 -26.61
C LYS A 68 -26.74 -26.21 -27.22
N PRO A 69 -26.66 -26.40 -28.54
CA PRO A 69 -25.48 -26.98 -29.19
C PRO A 69 -24.22 -26.10 -29.13
N ALA A 70 -24.35 -24.83 -28.77
CA ALA A 70 -23.23 -23.91 -28.61
C ALA A 70 -22.80 -23.69 -27.14
N VAL A 71 -23.54 -24.25 -26.17
CA VAL A 71 -23.25 -24.05 -24.74
C VAL A 71 -22.42 -25.20 -24.19
N PHE A 72 -21.27 -24.87 -23.62
CA PHE A 72 -20.34 -25.84 -23.03
C PHE A 72 -19.76 -25.34 -21.73
N TYR A 73 -19.49 -26.27 -20.82
CA TYR A 73 -18.84 -26.04 -19.54
C TYR A 73 -17.53 -26.82 -19.49
N SER A 74 -16.44 -26.15 -19.11
CA SER A 74 -15.09 -26.74 -19.00
C SER A 74 -14.64 -26.74 -17.56
N GLY A 75 -14.33 -27.93 -17.03
CA GLY A 75 -13.72 -28.12 -15.71
C GLY A 75 -12.20 -28.09 -15.83
N ASN A 76 -11.56 -27.11 -15.19
CA ASN A 76 -10.13 -26.86 -15.29
C ASN A 76 -9.43 -27.15 -13.96
N ALA A 77 -8.20 -27.67 -14.01
CA ALA A 77 -7.45 -28.10 -12.82
C ALA A 77 -7.16 -26.95 -11.82
N TYR A 78 -6.89 -25.74 -12.32
CA TYR A 78 -6.57 -24.57 -11.50
C TYR A 78 -7.48 -23.36 -11.77
N SER A 79 -8.21 -23.37 -12.89
CA SER A 79 -8.99 -22.22 -13.36
C SER A 79 -10.47 -22.30 -12.99
N GLY A 80 -10.89 -23.35 -12.29
CA GLY A 80 -12.30 -23.56 -11.95
C GLY A 80 -13.14 -24.00 -13.15
N VAL A 81 -14.38 -23.51 -13.21
CA VAL A 81 -15.34 -23.85 -14.27
C VAL A 81 -15.57 -22.65 -15.17
N TRP A 82 -15.53 -22.88 -16.47
CA TRP A 82 -15.72 -21.87 -17.51
C TRP A 82 -16.92 -22.22 -18.37
N GLU A 83 -17.63 -21.22 -18.89
CA GLU A 83 -18.82 -21.38 -19.75
C GLU A 83 -18.57 -20.73 -21.10
N SER A 84 -18.75 -21.49 -22.16
CA SER A 84 -18.85 -20.95 -23.51
C SER A 84 -20.29 -21.00 -24.01
N THR A 85 -20.70 -20.00 -24.77
CA THR A 85 -22.01 -19.95 -25.45
C THR A 85 -21.89 -19.90 -26.98
N ASP A 86 -20.68 -19.99 -27.51
CA ASP A 86 -20.34 -19.84 -28.94
C ASP A 86 -19.56 -21.03 -29.50
N GLY A 87 -19.69 -22.20 -28.85
CA GLY A 87 -19.02 -23.42 -29.27
C GLY A 87 -17.54 -23.52 -28.88
N GLY A 88 -17.12 -22.79 -27.83
CA GLY A 88 -15.76 -22.82 -27.29
C GLY A 88 -14.79 -21.84 -27.96
N GLN A 89 -15.30 -20.86 -28.70
CA GLN A 89 -14.47 -19.78 -29.25
C GLN A 89 -14.05 -18.81 -28.14
N TYR A 90 -14.97 -18.52 -27.22
CA TYR A 90 -14.72 -17.78 -25.98
C TYR A 90 -15.26 -18.56 -24.77
N TRP A 91 -14.65 -18.34 -23.61
CA TRP A 91 -14.92 -19.01 -22.34
C TRP A 91 -15.10 -18.00 -21.21
#